data_AF-A0A0S9Q145-F1
#
_entry.id   AF-A0A0S9Q145-F1
#
_cell.length_a   1.000
_cell.length_b   1.000
_cell.length_c   1.000
_cell.angle_alpha   90.00
_cell.angle_beta   90.00
_cell.angle_gamma   90.00
#
_symmetry.space_group_name_H-M   'P 1'
#
loop_
_entity.id
_entity.type
_entity.pdbx_description
1 polymer ?
#
loop_
_entity_poly.entity_id
_entity_poly.type
_entity_poly.pdbx_seq_one_letter_code
_entity_poly.pdbx_strand_id
1 'polypeptide(L)' 'MSQPHDEPIAEASPEEVAAERDERLDPDHRPQNAEVDNTDREFDAEKAMFTDAEGYDEAPAVFPPVEEQDT' A
#
# COMPACT_ATOMS: atom_id res chain seq x y z
N MET A 1 -10.47 -7.95 -26.33
CA MET A 1 -9.29 -8.53 -25.67
C MET A 1 -9.66 -8.73 -24.22
N SER A 2 -9.76 -9.98 -23.74
CA SER A 2 -10.00 -10.25 -22.31
C SER A 2 -8.79 -9.78 -21.51
N GLN A 3 -9.01 -9.09 -20.40
CA GLN A 3 -7.96 -8.74 -19.45
C GLN A 3 -7.36 -10.02 -18.84
N PRO A 4 -6.04 -10.06 -18.55
CA PRO A 4 -5.34 -11.23 -18.01
C PRO A 4 -5.60 -11.49 -16.51
N HIS A 5 -6.68 -10.97 -15.93
CA HIS A 5 -6.95 -11.04 -14.48
C HIS A 5 -7.79 -12.25 -14.04
N ASP A 6 -8.13 -13.16 -14.94
CA ASP A 6 -9.05 -14.29 -14.69
C ASP A 6 -8.32 -15.64 -14.59
N GLU A 7 -6.99 -15.62 -14.35
CA GLU A 7 -6.26 -16.83 -13.94
C GLU A 7 -6.39 -17.00 -12.42
N PRO A 8 -6.71 -18.20 -11.91
CA PRO A 8 -6.76 -18.44 -10.48
C PRO A 8 -5.36 -18.17 -9.91
N ILE A 9 -5.24 -17.14 -9.08
CA ILE A 9 -4.03 -16.86 -8.31
C ILE A 9 -3.82 -18.10 -7.45
N ALA A 10 -2.76 -18.87 -7.72
CA ALA A 10 -2.40 -19.99 -6.88
C ALA A 10 -2.18 -19.44 -5.46
N GLU A 11 -2.93 -19.94 -4.49
CA GLU A 11 -2.76 -19.54 -3.10
C GLU A 11 -1.36 -19.96 -2.65
N ALA A 12 -0.49 -18.98 -2.42
CA ALA A 12 0.84 -19.22 -1.87
C ALA A 12 0.69 -19.87 -0.49
N SER A 13 1.51 -20.89 -0.23
CA SER A 13 1.54 -21.51 1.09
C SER A 13 2.02 -20.49 2.15
N PRO A 14 1.62 -20.67 3.42
CA PRO A 14 2.11 -19.81 4.51
C PRO A 14 3.65 -19.76 4.62
N GLU A 15 4.32 -20.86 4.25
CA GLU A 15 5.79 -20.95 4.23
C GLU A 15 6.40 -20.09 3.12
N GLU A 16 5.81 -20.09 1.92
CA GLU A 16 6.25 -19.24 0.81
C GLU A 16 6.05 -17.75 1.12
N VAL A 17 4.92 -17.39 1.73
CA VAL A 17 4.64 -16.00 2.15
C VAL A 17 5.61 -15.54 3.24
N ALA A 18 5.94 -16.42 4.20
CA ALA A 18 6.91 -16.11 5.24
C ALA A 18 8.31 -15.90 4.65
N ALA A 19 8.73 -16.76 3.71
CA ALA A 19 10.02 -16.64 3.05
C ALA A 19 10.15 -15.34 2.23
N GLU A 20 9.12 -14.98 1.45
CA GLU A 20 9.10 -13.73 0.67
C GLU A 20 9.13 -12.50 1.59
N ARG A 21 8.38 -12.54 2.70
CA ARG A 21 8.42 -11.48 3.70
C ARG A 21 9.82 -11.33 4.30
N ASP A 22 10.47 -12.43 4.66
CA ASP A 22 11.81 -12.40 5.26
C ASP A 22 12.83 -11.83 4.26
N GLU A 23 12.75 -12.22 2.99
CA GLU A 23 13.58 -11.67 1.91
C GLU A 23 13.34 -10.17 1.72
N ARG A 24 12.08 -9.72 1.68
CA ARG A 24 11.74 -8.31 1.41
C ARG A 24 12.05 -7.38 2.58
N LEU A 25 11.99 -7.88 3.81
CA LEU A 25 12.27 -7.11 5.02
C LEU A 25 13.75 -7.12 5.41
N ASP A 26 14.56 -7.94 4.74
CA ASP A 26 16.01 -8.04 4.95
C ASP A 26 16.67 -6.65 4.83
N PRO A 27 17.41 -6.18 5.86
CA PRO A 27 18.17 -4.95 5.81
C PRO A 27 19.14 -4.83 4.63
N ASP A 28 19.74 -5.94 4.19
CA ASP A 28 20.70 -5.97 3.08
C ASP A 28 20.02 -5.76 1.72
N HIS A 29 18.70 -5.98 1.64
CA HIS A 29 17.89 -5.72 0.45
C HIS A 29 17.29 -4.31 0.42
N ARG A 30 17.52 -3.49 1.44
CA ARG A 30 17.08 -2.09 1.43
C ARG A 30 17.94 -1.28 0.47
N PRO A 31 17.35 -0.39 -0.36
CA PRO A 31 18.13 0.46 -1.25
C PRO A 31 19.08 1.37 -0.44
N GLN A 32 20.33 1.49 -0.91
CA GLN A 32 21.32 2.34 -0.24
C GLN A 32 20.92 3.81 -0.31
N ASN A 33 21.01 4.52 0.81
CA ASN A 33 20.60 5.93 0.97
C ASN A 33 19.11 6.20 0.70
N ALA A 34 18.24 5.18 0.76
CA ALA A 34 16.79 5.42 0.78
C ALA A 34 16.38 5.96 2.16
N GLU A 35 16.37 7.29 2.27
CA GLU A 35 15.72 7.99 3.38
C GLU A 35 14.25 8.21 3.01
N VAL A 36 13.35 7.55 3.74
CA VAL A 36 11.92 7.80 3.66
C VAL A 36 11.54 8.53 4.94
N ASP A 37 11.47 9.85 4.86
CA ASP A 37 11.03 10.69 5.98
C ASP A 37 9.53 10.96 5.87
N ASN A 38 8.77 10.33 6.75
CA ASN A 38 7.35 10.59 6.92
C ASN A 38 7.07 11.43 8.17
N THR A 39 8.11 11.92 8.86
CA THR A 39 7.98 12.80 10.02
C THR A 39 7.34 14.10 9.58
N ASP A 40 6.46 14.66 10.42
CA ASP A 40 5.72 15.90 10.17
C ASP A 40 4.78 15.88 8.95
N ARG A 41 4.50 14.71 8.37
CA ARG A 41 3.52 14.55 7.28
C ARG A 41 2.23 13.92 7.82
N GLU A 42 1.10 14.58 7.55
CA GLU A 42 -0.23 14.07 7.91
C GLU A 42 -0.81 13.26 6.74
N PHE A 43 -1.30 12.06 7.03
CA PHE A 43 -1.92 11.18 6.03
C PHE A 43 -3.45 11.21 6.19
N ASP A 44 -4.16 11.66 5.16
CA ASP A 44 -5.62 11.63 5.11
C ASP A 44 -6.08 10.25 4.60
N ALA A 45 -6.71 9.49 5.48
CA ALA A 45 -7.21 8.15 5.16
C ALA A 45 -8.44 8.15 4.23
N GLU A 46 -9.24 9.22 4.21
CA GLU A 46 -10.44 9.33 3.37
C GLU A 46 -10.04 9.53 1.90
N LYS A 47 -9.05 10.40 1.67
CA LYS A 47 -8.49 10.67 0.34
C LYS A 47 -7.33 9.75 -0.03
N ALA A 48 -6.85 8.95 0.92
CA ALA A 48 -5.71 8.06 0.79
C ALA A 48 -4.45 8.73 0.24
N MET A 49 -4.16 9.92 0.75
CA MET A 49 -3.01 10.73 0.33
C MET A 49 -2.52 11.62 1.47
N PHE A 50 -1.28 12.07 1.38
CA PHE A 50 -0.77 13.06 2.33
C PHE A 50 -1.39 14.43 2.09
N THR A 51 -1.61 15.18 3.17
CA THR A 51 -2.21 16.52 3.10
C THR A 51 -1.31 17.54 2.41
N ASP A 52 0.00 17.25 2.31
CA ASP A 52 1.01 18.06 1.64
C ASP A 52 1.24 17.68 0.16
N ALA A 53 0.54 16.65 -0.33
CA ALA A 53 0.70 16.17 -1.70
C ALA A 53 0.00 17.09 -2.71
N GLU A 54 0.60 17.19 -3.90
CA GLU A 54 0.01 17.94 -5.02
C GLU A 54 -1.38 17.39 -5.37
N GLY A 55 -2.37 18.28 -5.50
CA GLY A 55 -3.76 17.91 -5.81
C GLY A 55 -4.60 17.49 -4.60
N TYR A 56 -4.12 17.62 -3.37
CA TYR A 56 -4.87 17.26 -2.15
C TYR A 56 -6.25 17.92 -2.04
N ASP A 57 -6.33 19.21 -2.35
CA ASP A 57 -7.57 19.97 -2.23
C ASP A 57 -8.65 19.50 -3.22
N GLU A 58 -8.23 18.94 -4.36
CA GLU A 58 -9.08 18.54 -5.48
C GLU A 58 -9.39 17.03 -5.47
N ALA A 59 -8.63 16.26 -4.67
CA ALA A 59 -8.77 14.82 -4.60
C ALA A 59 -10.09 14.40 -3.92
N PRO A 60 -10.86 13.49 -4.54
CA PRO A 60 -12.07 12.94 -3.93
C PRO A 60 -11.73 11.92 -2.85
N ALA A 61 -12.67 11.67 -1.93
CA ALA A 61 -12.58 10.51 -1.06
C ALA A 61 -12.59 9.22 -1.90
N VAL A 62 -11.62 8.34 -1.67
CA VAL A 62 -11.43 7.10 -2.45
C VAL A 62 -12.11 5.92 -1.77
N PHE A 63 -12.25 5.99 -0.44
CA PHE A 63 -12.79 4.92 0.38
C PHE A 63 -14.04 5.37 1.13
N PRO A 64 -14.99 4.46 1.40
CA PRO A 64 -16.08 4.75 2.32
C PRO A 64 -15.51 5.09 3.70
N PRO A 65 -16.19 5.94 4.50
CA PRO A 65 -15.73 6.26 5.85
C PRO A 65 -15.57 4.98 6.68
N VAL A 66 -14.60 4.95 7.59
CA VAL A 66 -14.22 3.75 8.36
C VAL A 66 -15.42 3.08 9.03
N GLU A 67 -16.40 3.88 9.46
CA GLU A 67 -17.65 3.44 10.09
C GLU A 67 -18.57 2.62 9.17
N GLU A 68 -18.40 2.73 7.85
CA GLU A 68 -19.16 2.02 6.81
C GLU A 68 -18.37 0.86 6.18
N GLN A 69 -17.11 0.62 6.59
CA GLN A 69 -16.26 -0.43 6.00
C GLN A 69 -16.47 -1.83 6.59
N ASP A 70 -17.15 -1.94 7.74
CA ASP A 70 -17.40 -3.19 8.47
C ASP A 70 -18.80 -3.82 8.20
N THR A 71 -19.54 -3.32 7.21
CA THR A 71 -20.87 -3.88 6.79
C THR A 71 -20.79 -4.66 5.49
#